data_AF-A0A123TU73-F1
#
_entry.id   AF-A0A123TU73-F1
#
_cell.length_a   1.000
_cell.length_b   1.000
_cell.length_c   1.000
_cell.angle_alpha   90.00
_cell.angle_beta   90.00
_cell.angle_gamma   90.00
#
_symmetry.space_group_name_H-M   'P 1'
#
loop_
_entity.id
_entity.type
_entity.pdbx_description
1 polymer ?
#
loop_
_entity_poly.entity_id
_entity_poly.type
_entity_poly.pdbx_seq_one_letter_code
_entity_poly.pdbx_strand_id
1 'polypeptide(L)'
;MHHLRKQKHVIKDLNLVAEADGQLVGHILYVASEITADCTRLPSLTFGPFSISPEQQGHGYGQALLEHSLALSENSGAVLVAITGSPDYYSRFGFVKGKEEGIRYQADPESDYFLVKLFRPEVLEGRDWWFTDPPGYTVDELVLEEFDKTFPYKERLVLPGQLGQ
;
A
#
# COMPACT_ATOMS: atom_id res chain seq x y z
N MET A 1 0.41 12.38 1.19
CA MET A 1 0.44 11.89 2.60
C MET A 1 -0.41 12.71 3.58
N HIS A 2 -0.24 14.03 3.69
CA HIS A 2 -0.94 14.82 4.72
C HIS A 2 -2.47 14.86 4.56
N HIS A 3 -2.98 14.66 3.34
CA HIS A 3 -4.41 14.46 3.07
C HIS A 3 -4.90 13.05 3.36
N LEU A 4 -4.04 12.03 3.16
CA LEU A 4 -4.44 10.62 3.26
C LEU A 4 -4.98 10.31 4.65
N ARG A 5 -4.26 10.71 5.70
CA ARG A 5 -4.67 10.54 7.11
C ARG A 5 -6.00 11.20 7.49
N LYS A 6 -6.48 12.17 6.70
CA LYS A 6 -7.76 12.87 6.93
C LYS A 6 -8.92 12.20 6.19
N GLN A 7 -8.66 11.22 5.33
CA GLN A 7 -9.70 10.58 4.55
C GLN A 7 -10.52 9.58 5.36
N LYS A 8 -11.80 9.45 5.01
CA LYS A 8 -12.76 8.54 5.67
C LYS A 8 -12.38 7.08 5.51
N HIS A 9 -11.68 6.73 4.44
CA HIS A 9 -11.29 5.36 4.12
C HIS A 9 -10.07 4.88 4.91
N VAL A 10 -9.42 5.75 5.67
CA VAL A 10 -8.31 5.35 6.53
C VAL A 10 -8.81 4.55 7.72
N ILE A 11 -8.23 3.36 7.92
CA ILE A 11 -8.58 2.49 9.04
C ILE A 11 -7.65 2.78 10.20
N LYS A 12 -8.13 3.62 11.13
CA LYS A 12 -7.33 4.12 12.26
C LYS A 12 -6.67 2.99 13.07
N ASP A 13 -7.41 1.91 13.30
CA ASP A 13 -6.94 0.78 14.11
C ASP A 13 -5.86 -0.07 13.42
N LEU A 14 -5.65 0.13 12.11
CA LEU A 14 -4.59 -0.51 11.32
C LEU A 14 -3.46 0.46 10.97
N ASN A 15 -3.50 1.70 11.45
CA ASN A 15 -2.41 2.66 11.27
C ASN A 15 -1.43 2.53 12.42
N LEU A 16 -0.38 1.78 12.18
CA LEU A 16 0.56 1.40 13.22
C LEU A 16 1.87 2.15 13.06
N VAL A 17 2.51 2.40 14.19
CA VAL A 17 3.90 2.84 14.26
C VAL A 17 4.71 1.77 14.97
N ALA A 18 5.95 1.57 14.51
CA ALA A 18 6.93 0.79 15.23
C ALA A 18 7.77 1.73 16.10
N GLU A 19 7.92 1.38 17.37
CA GLU A 19 8.75 2.08 18.33
C GLU A 19 9.85 1.15 18.82
N ALA A 20 11.09 1.65 18.88
CA ALA A 20 12.22 0.97 19.50
C ALA A 20 13.02 1.99 20.31
N ASP A 21 13.35 1.65 21.56
CA ASP A 21 14.09 2.51 22.49
C ASP A 21 13.52 3.95 22.61
N GLY A 22 12.19 4.08 22.62
CA GLY A 22 11.52 5.39 22.71
C GLY A 22 11.50 6.19 21.41
N GLN A 23 11.97 5.62 20.30
CA GLN A 23 12.05 6.28 19.00
C GLN A 23 11.09 5.65 17.99
N LEU A 24 10.44 6.49 17.19
CA LEU A 24 9.63 6.03 16.05
C LEU A 24 10.56 5.53 14.93
N VAL A 25 10.57 4.21 14.72
CA VAL A 25 11.44 3.57 13.72
C VAL A 25 10.71 3.23 12.43
N GLY A 26 9.39 3.25 12.41
CA GLY A 26 8.62 2.96 11.20
C GLY A 26 7.12 3.18 11.33
N HIS A 27 6.42 3.09 10.21
CA HIS A 27 4.97 3.17 10.17
C HIS A 27 4.39 2.39 8.99
N ILE A 28 3.11 2.03 9.14
CA ILE A 28 2.28 1.48 8.08
C ILE A 28 0.89 2.11 8.16
N LEU A 29 0.33 2.47 7.01
CA LEU A 29 -0.99 3.08 6.90
C LEU A 29 -1.88 2.20 6.03
N TYR A 30 -3.08 1.87 6.52
CA TYR A 30 -4.08 1.12 5.76
C TYR A 30 -5.25 2.00 5.34
N VAL A 31 -5.73 1.72 4.13
CA VAL A 31 -6.89 2.36 3.53
C VAL A 31 -7.84 1.26 3.07
N ALA A 32 -9.13 1.43 3.37
CA ALA A 32 -10.18 0.62 2.81
C ALA A 32 -10.24 0.80 1.29
N SER A 33 -10.29 -0.31 0.57
CA SER A 33 -10.41 -0.36 -0.88
C SER A 33 -11.48 -1.39 -1.26
N GLU A 34 -11.68 -1.56 -2.56
CA GLU A 34 -12.56 -2.59 -3.08
C GLU A 34 -11.97 -3.22 -4.34
N ILE A 35 -12.37 -4.46 -4.60
CA ILE A 35 -12.20 -5.08 -5.91
C ILE A 35 -13.57 -5.26 -6.54
N THR A 36 -13.62 -5.19 -7.87
CA THR A 36 -14.87 -5.22 -8.62
C THR A 36 -14.83 -6.28 -9.72
N ALA A 37 -15.95 -6.97 -9.92
CA ALA A 37 -16.15 -7.90 -11.03
C ALA A 37 -17.63 -7.82 -11.44
N ASP A 38 -17.90 -7.48 -12.70
CA ASP A 38 -19.24 -7.19 -13.21
C ASP A 38 -19.96 -6.14 -12.34
N CYS A 39 -21.11 -6.52 -11.76
CA CYS A 39 -21.89 -5.69 -10.82
C CYS A 39 -21.56 -5.99 -9.33
N THR A 40 -20.55 -6.81 -9.06
CA THR A 40 -20.17 -7.25 -7.71
C THR A 40 -18.99 -6.44 -7.20
N ARG A 41 -19.02 -6.07 -5.91
CA ARG A 41 -17.92 -5.41 -5.20
C ARG A 41 -17.60 -6.19 -3.94
N LEU A 42 -16.32 -6.43 -3.68
CA LEU A 42 -15.86 -7.06 -2.44
C LEU A 42 -14.92 -6.12 -1.69
N PRO A 43 -15.02 -6.08 -0.35
CA PRO A 43 -14.15 -5.24 0.48
C PRO A 43 -12.72 -5.77 0.41
N SER A 44 -11.78 -4.87 0.12
CA SER A 44 -10.34 -5.15 0.20
C SER A 44 -9.65 -4.08 1.05
N LEU A 45 -8.38 -4.29 1.33
CA LEU A 45 -7.53 -3.26 1.91
C LEU A 45 -6.36 -2.99 1.00
N THR A 46 -5.84 -1.76 1.06
CA THR A 46 -4.51 -1.44 0.54
C THR A 46 -3.73 -0.75 1.64
N PHE A 47 -2.41 -0.92 1.65
CA PHE A 47 -1.56 -0.16 2.55
C PHE A 47 -0.58 0.70 1.77
N GLY A 48 -0.12 1.77 2.40
CA GLY A 48 0.76 2.74 1.77
C GLY A 48 0.55 4.15 2.33
N PRO A 49 1.63 4.85 2.73
CA PRO A 49 3.01 4.38 2.76
C PRO A 49 3.29 3.36 3.89
N PHE A 50 4.28 2.53 3.64
CA PHE A 50 4.95 1.66 4.62
C PHE A 50 6.44 2.01 4.59
N SER A 51 7.02 2.36 5.73
CA SER A 51 8.41 2.86 5.76
C SER A 51 9.09 2.59 7.09
N ILE A 52 10.37 2.26 7.02
CA ILE A 52 11.30 2.17 8.16
C ILE A 52 12.36 3.26 8.01
N SER A 53 12.70 3.92 9.12
CA SER A 53 13.77 4.91 9.18
C SER A 53 15.06 4.32 8.58
N PRO A 54 15.78 5.03 7.69
CA PRO A 54 16.95 4.49 7.00
C PRO A 54 17.98 3.84 7.93
N GLU A 55 18.25 4.47 9.08
CA GLU A 55 19.22 3.98 10.09
C GLU A 55 18.78 2.68 10.76
N GLN A 56 17.49 2.36 10.71
CA GLN A 56 16.87 1.21 11.37
C GLN A 56 16.50 0.08 10.38
N GLN A 57 16.81 0.25 9.09
CA GLN A 57 16.61 -0.81 8.09
C GLN A 57 17.53 -2.00 8.35
N GLY A 58 17.13 -3.20 7.93
CA GLY A 58 17.89 -4.44 8.14
C GLY A 58 17.80 -5.06 9.54
N HIS A 59 17.17 -4.39 10.50
CA HIS A 59 17.03 -4.88 11.89
C HIS A 59 15.73 -5.68 12.15
N GLY A 60 14.96 -6.00 11.12
CA GLY A 60 13.71 -6.79 11.25
C GLY A 60 12.45 -5.98 11.59
N TYR A 61 12.54 -4.68 11.91
CA TYR A 61 11.37 -3.86 12.26
C TYR A 61 10.29 -3.83 11.18
N GLY A 62 10.68 -3.75 9.90
CA GLY A 62 9.73 -3.77 8.79
C GLY A 62 8.94 -5.07 8.71
N GLN A 63 9.63 -6.20 8.92
CA GLN A 63 9.00 -7.51 8.96
C GLN A 63 8.02 -7.61 10.14
N ALA A 64 8.46 -7.27 11.36
CA ALA A 64 7.60 -7.32 12.55
C ALA A 64 6.36 -6.43 12.41
N LEU A 65 6.53 -5.21 11.89
CA LEU A 65 5.43 -4.26 11.69
C LEU A 65 4.41 -4.77 10.67
N LEU A 66 4.88 -5.31 9.54
CA LEU A 66 4.01 -5.82 8.49
C LEU A 66 3.29 -7.10 8.91
N GLU A 67 3.97 -8.05 9.55
CA GLU A 67 3.35 -9.27 10.06
C GLU A 67 2.26 -8.95 11.09
N HIS A 68 2.56 -8.04 12.02
CA HIS A 68 1.59 -7.61 13.02
C HIS A 68 0.38 -6.91 12.39
N SER A 69 0.59 -6.01 11.43
CA SER A 69 -0.51 -5.31 10.77
C SER A 69 -1.38 -6.24 9.92
N LEU A 70 -0.78 -7.24 9.26
CA LEU A 70 -1.52 -8.24 8.49
C LEU A 70 -2.42 -9.10 9.40
N ALA A 71 -1.90 -9.56 10.54
CA ALA A 71 -2.69 -10.32 11.51
C ALA A 71 -3.90 -9.53 12.04
N LEU A 72 -3.76 -8.23 12.27
CA LEU A 72 -4.89 -7.37 12.63
C LEU A 72 -5.88 -7.22 11.47
N SER A 73 -5.37 -7.04 10.25
CA SER A 73 -6.18 -6.80 9.06
C SER A 73 -7.04 -7.99 8.63
N GLU A 74 -6.65 -9.23 8.95
CA GLU A 74 -7.43 -10.45 8.66
C GLU A 74 -8.81 -10.47 9.32
N ASN A 75 -8.96 -9.74 10.44
CA ASN A 75 -10.21 -9.62 11.18
C ASN A 75 -11.10 -8.45 10.72
N SER A 76 -10.69 -7.69 9.69
CA SER A 76 -11.42 -6.53 9.19
C SER A 76 -12.64 -6.86 8.31
N GLY A 77 -12.80 -8.13 7.91
CA GLY A 77 -13.81 -8.55 6.93
C GLY A 77 -13.39 -8.34 5.47
N ALA A 78 -12.18 -7.84 5.21
CA ALA A 78 -11.63 -7.77 3.86
C ALA A 78 -11.32 -9.15 3.30
N VAL A 79 -11.49 -9.31 1.98
CA VAL A 79 -11.21 -10.57 1.28
C VAL A 79 -9.73 -10.71 0.90
N LEU A 80 -9.01 -9.58 0.80
CA LEU A 80 -7.59 -9.50 0.49
C LEU A 80 -6.98 -8.16 0.94
N VAL A 81 -5.65 -8.14 0.98
CA VAL A 81 -4.83 -6.91 1.06
C VAL A 81 -4.02 -6.76 -0.23
N ALA A 82 -4.02 -5.57 -0.82
CA ALA A 82 -3.27 -5.23 -2.03
C ALA A 82 -2.13 -4.24 -1.72
N ILE A 83 -1.09 -4.25 -2.55
CA ILE A 83 0.02 -3.30 -2.52
C ILE A 83 0.69 -3.22 -3.90
N THR A 84 1.24 -2.06 -4.25
CA THR A 84 2.22 -1.94 -5.34
C THR A 84 3.65 -1.90 -4.78
N GLY A 85 4.51 -2.82 -5.22
CA GLY A 85 5.86 -2.92 -4.67
C GLY A 85 6.70 -4.06 -5.23
N SER A 86 7.81 -4.38 -4.55
CA SER A 86 8.76 -5.41 -4.97
C SER A 86 8.26 -6.82 -4.64
N PRO A 87 8.07 -7.72 -5.63
CA PRO A 87 7.69 -9.11 -5.40
C PRO A 87 8.67 -9.86 -4.48
N ASP A 88 9.97 -9.62 -4.65
CA ASP A 88 11.02 -10.26 -3.84
C ASP A 88 10.88 -9.91 -2.35
N TYR A 89 10.46 -8.69 -2.05
CA TYR A 89 10.26 -8.26 -0.67
C TYR A 89 8.96 -8.81 -0.05
N TYR A 90 7.86 -8.82 -0.81
CA TYR A 90 6.54 -9.12 -0.26
C TYR A 90 6.16 -10.61 -0.33
N SER A 91 6.77 -11.39 -1.23
CA SER A 91 6.51 -12.83 -1.39
C SER A 91 6.74 -13.62 -0.10
N ARG A 92 7.75 -13.24 0.71
CA ARG A 92 8.01 -13.83 2.03
C ARG A 92 6.88 -13.66 3.06
N PHE A 93 5.94 -12.74 2.83
CA PHE A 93 4.75 -12.53 3.66
C PHE A 93 3.49 -13.17 3.07
N GLY A 94 3.64 -13.99 2.02
CA GLY A 94 2.54 -14.66 1.32
C GLY A 94 1.77 -13.74 0.39
N PHE A 95 2.41 -12.66 -0.10
CA PHE A 95 1.89 -11.92 -1.25
C PHE A 95 2.26 -12.63 -2.55
N VAL A 96 1.34 -12.59 -3.50
CA VAL A 96 1.49 -13.12 -4.86
C VAL A 96 1.11 -12.04 -5.87
N LYS A 97 1.47 -12.22 -7.14
CA LYS A 97 1.10 -11.26 -8.17
C LYS A 97 -0.41 -11.30 -8.39
N GLY A 98 -1.08 -10.15 -8.36
CA GLY A 98 -2.53 -10.10 -8.48
C GLY A 98 -3.05 -10.80 -9.74
N LYS A 99 -2.37 -10.61 -10.88
CA LYS A 99 -2.76 -11.24 -12.15
C LYS A 99 -2.73 -12.77 -12.14
N GLU A 100 -1.89 -13.39 -11.31
CA GLU A 100 -1.82 -14.85 -11.17
C GLU A 100 -3.03 -15.40 -10.40
N GLU A 101 -3.66 -14.56 -9.57
CA GLU A 101 -4.88 -14.85 -8.80
C GLU A 101 -6.16 -14.29 -9.46
N GLY A 102 -6.08 -13.86 -10.71
CA GLY A 102 -7.23 -13.27 -11.42
C GLY A 102 -7.65 -11.88 -10.91
N ILE A 103 -6.78 -11.17 -10.18
CA ILE A 103 -7.03 -9.80 -9.68
C ILE A 103 -6.12 -8.82 -10.41
N ARG A 104 -6.65 -8.11 -11.40
CA ARG A 104 -5.89 -7.16 -12.22
C ARG A 104 -5.92 -5.75 -11.64
N TYR A 105 -4.80 -5.05 -11.75
CA TYR A 105 -4.72 -3.64 -11.41
C TYR A 105 -5.22 -2.79 -12.57
N GLN A 106 -6.22 -1.93 -12.34
CA GLN A 106 -6.86 -1.16 -13.41
C GLN A 106 -5.88 -0.24 -14.16
N ALA A 107 -4.89 0.35 -13.48
CA ALA A 107 -3.94 1.25 -14.11
C ALA A 107 -2.86 0.49 -14.92
N ASP A 108 -2.56 -0.75 -14.57
CA ASP A 108 -1.54 -1.58 -15.23
C ASP A 108 -1.88 -3.08 -15.08
N PRO A 109 -2.75 -3.62 -15.96
CA PRO A 109 -3.32 -4.97 -15.80
C PRO A 109 -2.30 -6.11 -15.85
N GLU A 110 -1.15 -5.88 -16.51
CA GLU A 110 -0.10 -6.88 -16.71
C GLU A 110 1.06 -6.73 -15.71
N SER A 111 0.95 -5.78 -14.77
CA SER A 111 1.99 -5.48 -13.79
C SER A 111 2.41 -6.71 -12.97
N ASP A 112 3.72 -6.85 -12.80
CA ASP A 112 4.31 -7.81 -11.84
C ASP A 112 4.45 -7.22 -10.43
N TYR A 113 4.34 -5.89 -10.30
CA TYR A 113 4.51 -5.16 -9.04
C TYR A 113 3.21 -4.98 -8.26
N PHE A 114 2.05 -5.27 -8.87
CA PHE A 114 0.78 -5.31 -8.14
C PHE A 114 0.62 -6.66 -7.45
N LEU A 115 0.61 -6.63 -6.13
CA LEU A 115 0.66 -7.81 -5.28
C LEU A 115 -0.54 -7.87 -4.36
N VAL A 116 -1.01 -9.09 -4.10
CA VAL A 116 -2.15 -9.35 -3.22
C VAL A 116 -1.81 -10.45 -2.21
N LYS A 117 -2.33 -10.32 -0.99
CA LYS A 117 -2.40 -11.40 -0.01
C LYS A 117 -3.88 -11.72 0.21
N LEU A 118 -4.26 -12.97 -0.09
CA LEU A 118 -5.64 -13.41 0.01
C LEU A 118 -6.00 -13.82 1.44
N PHE A 119 -7.15 -13.36 1.92
CA PHE A 119 -7.72 -13.78 3.20
C PHE A 119 -8.91 -14.72 3.03
N ARG A 120 -9.67 -14.55 1.95
CA ARG A 120 -10.85 -15.35 1.60
C ARG A 120 -10.80 -15.74 0.11
N PRO A 121 -9.88 -16.62 -0.32
CA PRO A 121 -9.76 -17.01 -1.73
C PRO A 121 -11.04 -17.64 -2.28
N GLU A 122 -11.83 -18.30 -1.44
CA GLU A 122 -13.07 -19.00 -1.82
C GLU A 122 -14.16 -18.09 -2.41
N VAL A 123 -14.12 -16.78 -2.13
CA VAL A 123 -15.10 -15.82 -2.70
C VAL A 123 -14.62 -15.19 -4.02
N LEU A 124 -13.40 -15.51 -4.44
CA LEU A 124 -12.77 -14.93 -5.62
C LEU A 124 -12.84 -15.86 -6.85
N GLU A 125 -13.10 -17.15 -6.65
CA GLU A 125 -13.05 -18.17 -7.70
C GLU A 125 -14.01 -17.88 -8.87
N GLY A 126 -13.49 -18.12 -10.09
CA GLY A 126 -14.29 -18.11 -11.32
C GLY A 126 -14.60 -16.72 -11.90
N ARG A 127 -13.90 -15.66 -11.47
CA ARG A 127 -14.09 -14.29 -11.99
C ARG A 127 -12.76 -13.53 -12.11
N ASP A 128 -12.67 -12.65 -13.11
CA ASP A 128 -11.62 -11.65 -13.21
C ASP A 128 -12.01 -10.42 -12.37
N TRP A 129 -11.24 -10.14 -11.33
CA TRP A 129 -11.42 -9.01 -10.44
C TRP A 129 -10.54 -7.83 -10.86
N TRP A 130 -11.03 -6.62 -10.60
CA TRP A 130 -10.32 -5.39 -10.89
C TRP A 130 -10.12 -4.59 -9.60
N PHE A 131 -8.87 -4.29 -9.29
CA PHE A 131 -8.48 -3.36 -8.25
C PHE A 131 -8.31 -1.96 -8.83
N THR A 132 -8.92 -0.98 -8.18
CA THR A 132 -8.78 0.44 -8.49
C THR A 132 -8.24 1.15 -7.26
N ASP A 133 -7.28 2.06 -7.46
CA ASP A 133 -6.77 2.87 -6.37
C ASP A 133 -7.90 3.62 -5.66
N PRO A 134 -7.92 3.63 -4.31
CA PRO A 134 -8.93 4.39 -3.60
C PRO A 134 -8.72 5.90 -3.80
N PRO A 135 -9.76 6.74 -3.65
CA PRO A 135 -9.70 8.17 -3.97
C PRO A 135 -8.57 8.99 -3.32
N GLY A 136 -7.95 8.50 -2.24
CA GLY A 136 -6.82 9.15 -1.57
C GLY A 136 -5.46 9.03 -2.26
N TYR A 137 -5.38 8.20 -3.30
CA TYR A 137 -4.17 8.01 -4.10
C TYR A 137 -4.16 8.91 -5.33
N THR A 138 -5.29 9.54 -5.68
CA THR A 138 -5.35 10.59 -6.69
C THR A 138 -4.92 11.92 -6.08
N VAL A 139 -3.99 12.60 -6.75
CA VAL A 139 -3.52 13.93 -6.35
C VAL A 139 -4.10 14.97 -7.29
N ASP A 140 -4.71 16.01 -6.72
CA ASP A 140 -5.08 17.21 -7.47
C ASP A 140 -3.82 18.05 -7.69
N GLU A 141 -3.44 18.22 -8.96
CA GLU A 141 -2.19 18.89 -9.37
C GLU A 141 -2.16 20.36 -8.95
N LEU A 142 -3.30 21.06 -8.98
CA LEU A 142 -3.38 22.46 -8.55
C LEU A 142 -3.16 22.59 -7.05
N VAL A 143 -3.77 21.69 -6.27
CA VAL A 143 -3.58 21.66 -4.81
C VAL A 143 -2.14 21.31 -4.46
N LEU A 144 -1.53 20.39 -5.20
CA LEU A 144 -0.12 20.01 -5.01
C LEU A 144 0.80 21.21 -5.28
N GLU A 145 0.61 21.92 -6.39
CA GLU A 145 1.42 23.10 -6.73
C GLU A 145 1.29 24.22 -5.69
N GLU A 146 0.09 24.48 -5.18
CA GLU A 146 -0.12 25.47 -4.12
C GLU A 146 0.56 25.07 -2.81
N PHE A 147 0.50 23.79 -2.45
CA PHE A 147 1.18 23.26 -1.27
C PHE A 147 2.70 23.32 -1.42
N ASP A 148 3.25 22.97 -2.58
CA ASP A 148 4.69 22.95 -2.84
C ASP A 148 5.32 24.35 -2.76
N LYS A 149 4.57 25.40 -3.14
CA LYS A 149 4.99 26.81 -2.97
C LYS A 149 5.24 27.21 -1.51
N THR A 150 4.76 26.43 -0.53
CA THR A 150 5.01 26.70 0.90
C THR A 150 6.38 26.24 1.38
N PHE A 151 7.08 25.41 0.62
CA PHE A 151 8.44 24.97 0.96
C PHE A 151 9.50 25.92 0.38
N PRO A 152 10.69 26.01 1.00
CA PRO A 152 11.83 26.66 0.37
C PRO A 152 12.12 26.03 -0.99
N TYR A 153 12.47 26.87 -1.96
CA TYR A 153 12.87 26.41 -3.30
C TYR A 153 13.97 25.35 -3.20
N LYS A 154 13.75 24.20 -3.84
CA LYS A 154 14.73 23.12 -3.97
C LYS A 154 15.19 23.04 -5.40
N GLU A 155 16.49 23.18 -5.61
CA GLU A 155 17.10 22.95 -6.90
C GLU A 155 17.02 21.45 -7.23
N ARG A 156 16.53 21.13 -8.44
CA ARG A 156 16.46 19.73 -8.90
C ARG A 156 17.88 19.26 -9.22
N LEU A 157 18.46 18.49 -8.31
CA LEU A 157 19.76 17.85 -8.51
C LEU A 157 19.59 16.48 -9.18
N VAL A 158 20.54 16.13 -10.06
CA VAL A 158 20.73 14.74 -10.52
C VAL A 158 21.90 14.17 -9.74
N LEU A 159 21.64 13.17 -8.91
CA LEU A 159 22.64 12.56 -8.04
C LEU A 159 23.15 11.22 -8.63
N PRO A 160 24.40 10.82 -8.35
CA PRO A 160 24.89 9.50 -8.73
C PRO A 160 23.96 8.39 -8.20
N GLY A 161 23.47 7.53 -9.09
CA GLY A 161 22.61 6.39 -8.73
C GLY A 161 21.11 6.54 -9.00
N GLN A 162 20.65 7.67 -9.54
CA GLN A 162 19.27 7.77 -10.06
C GLN A 162 19.14 7.04 -11.41
N LEU A 163 18.15 6.15 -11.54
CA LEU A 163 17.89 5.40 -12.79
C LEU A 163 17.42 6.38 -13.89
N GLY A 164 18.16 6.44 -15.00
CA GLY A 164 17.87 7.31 -16.14
C GLY A 164 19.07 8.01 -16.78
N GLN A 165 20.30 7.48 -16.63
CA GLN A 165 21.41 7.81 -17.54
C GLN A 165 21.33 6.97 -18.80
#